data_AF-B0C6R5-F1
#
_entry.id   AF-B0C6R5-F1
#
_cell.length_a   1.000
_cell.length_b   1.000
_cell.length_c   1.000
_cell.angle_alpha   90.00
_cell.angle_beta   90.00
_cell.angle_gamma   90.00
#
_symmetry.space_group_name_H-M   'P 1'
#
loop_
_entity.id
_entity.type
_entity.pdbx_description
1 polymer ?
#
loop_
_entity_poly.entity_id
_entity_poly.type
_entity_poly.pdbx_seq_one_letter_code
_entity_poly.pdbx_strand_id
1 'polypeptide(L)'
;MSTPPIQWYPGHIAKAEKALIEQLKKVDVVLEVRDARIPHSSHHPQIQKWIGDKPHVLVLNRIDLVTPVSHQLWLDALKAEGQVPHCTDAQHGKGIKAVIKAAEKVGVSINQRRRNRGMRPRPVRAVVLGFPNVGKSALINRLLKRRIVESARRPGVTRQLRWVRVSQDLELLDTPGVLPAKLNNQEAAYKLAICDDIGTAAYENQLVATALIELIQGLESSKSKPGFLPNQVLQTRYQLDPTSITAADYLATAAEQRHQGDLERMAQQVLNDFRKGLLGKVTLELPPSVH
;
A
#
# COMPACT_ATOMS: atom_id res chain seq x y z
N MET A 1 11.56 13.32 -21.15
CA MET A 1 11.66 14.48 -20.25
C MET A 1 11.54 13.97 -18.83
N SER A 2 12.34 14.45 -17.87
CA SER A 2 12.25 13.99 -16.48
C SER A 2 10.94 14.45 -15.85
N THR A 3 10.10 13.52 -15.40
CA THR A 3 8.83 13.79 -14.70
C THR A 3 9.12 14.63 -13.45
N PRO A 4 8.40 15.74 -13.20
CA PRO A 4 8.70 16.63 -12.08
C PRO A 4 8.54 15.90 -10.73
N PRO A 5 9.28 16.32 -9.68
CA PRO A 5 9.28 15.59 -8.42
C PRO A 5 7.98 15.80 -7.63
N ILE A 6 7.46 14.73 -7.03
CA ILE A 6 6.39 14.77 -6.04
C ILE A 6 6.93 15.37 -4.75
N GLN A 7 6.31 16.46 -4.30
CA GLN A 7 6.69 17.19 -3.09
C GLN A 7 5.68 16.98 -1.97
N TRP A 8 6.19 16.79 -0.76
CA TRP A 8 5.41 16.58 0.46
C TRP A 8 5.45 17.83 1.34
N TYR A 9 4.57 17.91 2.34
CA TYR A 9 4.59 18.96 3.35
C TYR A 9 5.35 18.50 4.62
N PRO A 10 6.65 18.83 4.78
CA PRO A 10 7.54 18.17 5.76
C PRO A 10 7.22 18.47 7.23
N GLY A 11 6.65 19.64 7.54
CA GLY A 11 6.37 20.04 8.93
C GLY A 11 5.37 19.14 9.65
N HIS A 12 4.29 18.73 8.98
CA HIS A 12 3.30 17.81 9.54
C HIS A 12 3.85 16.38 9.65
N ILE A 13 4.73 16.00 8.74
CA ILE A 13 5.33 14.66 8.66
C ILE A 13 6.26 14.41 9.86
N ALA A 14 7.17 15.35 10.17
CA ALA A 14 8.09 15.20 11.30
C ALA A 14 7.36 15.06 12.65
N LYS A 15 6.26 15.81 12.83
CA LYS A 15 5.42 15.70 14.04
C LYS A 15 4.73 14.33 14.13
N ALA A 16 4.21 13.82 13.01
CA ALA A 16 3.58 12.50 12.95
C ALA A 16 4.59 11.37 13.20
N GLU A 17 5.79 11.47 12.61
CA GLU A 17 6.89 10.53 12.82
C GLU A 17 7.31 10.48 14.31
N LYS A 18 7.53 11.64 14.93
CA LYS A 18 7.88 11.70 16.37
C LYS A 18 6.79 11.07 17.24
N ALA A 19 5.52 11.36 16.96
CA ALA A 19 4.40 10.77 17.68
C ALA A 19 4.35 9.24 17.51
N LEU A 20 4.61 8.74 16.29
CA LEU A 20 4.67 7.31 16.00
C LEU A 20 5.78 6.62 16.81
N ILE A 21 6.99 7.17 16.81
CA ILE A 21 8.15 6.59 17.51
C ILE A 21 7.84 6.43 19.02
N GLU A 22 7.18 7.43 19.63
CA GLU A 22 6.74 7.32 21.03
C GLU A 22 5.69 6.22 21.25
N GLN A 23 4.77 6.01 20.32
CA GLN A 23 3.81 4.90 20.41
C GLN A 23 4.48 3.54 20.25
N LEU A 24 5.48 3.43 19.37
CA LEU A 24 6.21 2.19 19.15
C LEU A 24 6.94 1.67 20.39
N LYS A 25 7.22 2.51 21.40
CA LYS A 25 7.75 2.08 22.70
C LYS A 25 6.75 1.23 23.50
N LYS A 26 5.45 1.36 23.23
CA LYS A 26 4.35 0.67 23.93
C LYS A 26 3.84 -0.55 23.16
N VAL A 27 4.42 -0.82 21.99
CA VAL A 27 4.02 -1.85 21.03
C VAL A 27 4.94 -3.07 21.17
N ASP A 28 4.34 -4.25 21.10
CA ASP A 28 5.02 -5.54 21.15
C ASP A 28 5.26 -6.11 19.74
N VAL A 29 4.35 -5.86 18.78
CA VAL A 29 4.43 -6.36 17.39
C VAL A 29 3.98 -5.29 16.39
N VAL A 30 4.62 -5.25 15.21
CA VAL A 30 4.26 -4.33 14.13
C VAL A 30 3.63 -5.11 12.98
N LEU A 31 2.47 -4.64 12.51
CA LEU A 31 1.83 -5.11 11.29
C LEU A 31 2.13 -4.08 10.19
N GLU A 32 3.07 -4.36 9.29
CA GLU A 32 3.34 -3.50 8.12
C GLU A 32 2.36 -3.86 7.01
N VAL A 33 1.60 -2.87 6.53
CA VAL A 33 0.68 -3.03 5.42
C VAL A 33 1.28 -2.40 4.18
N ARG A 34 1.47 -3.21 3.14
CA ARG A 34 1.91 -2.80 1.81
C ARG A 34 0.82 -3.04 0.77
N ASP A 35 0.85 -2.30 -0.34
CA ASP A 35 -0.06 -2.51 -1.47
C ASP A 35 0.53 -3.57 -2.40
N ALA A 36 -0.23 -4.64 -2.66
CA ALA A 36 0.18 -5.75 -3.52
C ALA A 36 0.48 -5.34 -4.97
N ARG A 37 -0.05 -4.20 -5.45
CA ARG A 37 0.23 -3.67 -6.79
C ARG A 37 1.63 -3.07 -6.90
N ILE A 38 2.20 -2.62 -5.77
CA ILE A 38 3.51 -1.97 -5.67
C ILE A 38 4.27 -2.43 -4.39
N PRO A 39 4.56 -3.73 -4.21
CA PRO A 39 5.04 -4.26 -2.93
C PRO A 39 6.37 -3.69 -2.44
N HIS A 40 7.23 -3.25 -3.36
CA HIS A 40 8.50 -2.62 -3.01
C HIS A 40 8.33 -1.12 -2.78
N SER A 41 7.65 -0.39 -3.67
CA SER A 41 7.47 1.07 -3.48
C SER A 41 6.59 1.44 -2.29
N SER A 42 5.72 0.53 -1.85
CA SER A 42 4.91 0.71 -0.63
C SER A 42 5.59 0.25 0.66
N HIS A 43 6.86 -0.17 0.61
CA HIS A 43 7.71 -0.36 1.79
C HIS A 43 8.21 0.98 2.32
N HIS A 44 8.01 1.26 3.60
CA HIS A 44 8.46 2.53 4.17
C HIS A 44 9.97 2.48 4.51
N PRO A 45 10.81 3.39 3.97
CA PRO A 45 12.27 3.29 4.08
C PRO A 45 12.82 3.35 5.51
N GLN A 46 12.09 4.00 6.42
CA GLN A 46 12.49 4.12 7.83
C GLN A 46 11.93 3.03 8.74
N ILE A 47 11.11 2.10 8.24
CA ILE A 47 10.40 1.15 9.12
C ILE A 47 11.36 0.32 9.96
N GLN A 48 12.43 -0.21 9.36
CA GLN A 48 13.42 -1.03 10.06
C GLN A 48 14.11 -0.24 11.18
N LYS A 49 14.42 1.03 10.95
CA LYS A 49 14.99 1.94 11.95
C LYS A 49 14.05 2.17 13.14
N TRP A 50 12.75 2.29 12.88
CA TRP A 50 11.77 2.54 13.93
C TRP A 50 11.43 1.30 14.77
N ILE A 51 11.36 0.13 14.12
CA ILE A 51 10.94 -1.11 14.78
C ILE A 51 12.11 -1.81 15.49
N GLY A 52 13.34 -1.68 14.98
CA GLY A 52 14.51 -2.40 15.51
C GLY A 52 14.27 -3.92 15.46
N ASP A 53 14.52 -4.59 16.59
CA ASP A 53 14.33 -6.05 16.72
C ASP A 53 12.88 -6.46 17.06
N LYS A 54 11.93 -5.52 17.04
CA LYS A 54 10.53 -5.87 17.32
C LYS A 54 10.02 -6.83 16.24
N PRO A 55 9.29 -7.88 16.64
CA PRO A 55 8.64 -8.76 15.70
C PRO A 55 7.77 -8.01 14.70
N HIS A 56 7.86 -8.44 13.45
CA HIS A 56 7.26 -7.78 12.30
C HIS A 56 6.42 -8.78 11.51
N VAL A 57 5.17 -8.43 11.23
CA VAL A 57 4.25 -9.20 10.39
C VAL A 57 3.97 -8.38 9.14
N LEU A 58 4.44 -8.86 7.99
CA LEU A 58 4.17 -8.24 6.71
C LEU A 58 2.77 -8.61 6.21
N VAL A 59 1.99 -7.62 5.83
CA VAL A 59 0.66 -7.76 5.24
C VAL A 59 0.66 -7.18 3.83
N LEU A 60 0.45 -8.02 2.82
CA LEU A 60 0.23 -7.59 1.44
C LEU A 60 -1.27 -7.43 1.19
N ASN A 61 -1.75 -6.20 1.10
CA ASN A 61 -3.17 -5.91 0.94
C ASN A 61 -3.53 -5.62 -0.53
N ARG A 62 -4.83 -5.65 -0.86
CA ARG A 62 -5.38 -5.43 -2.22
C ARG A 62 -5.02 -6.54 -3.22
N ILE A 63 -4.92 -7.78 -2.74
CA ILE A 63 -4.60 -8.93 -3.61
C ILE A 63 -5.68 -9.21 -4.68
N ASP A 64 -6.87 -8.64 -4.52
CA ASP A 64 -7.94 -8.69 -5.51
C ASP A 64 -7.62 -7.89 -6.79
N LEU A 65 -6.69 -6.92 -6.72
CA LEU A 65 -6.29 -6.05 -7.82
C LEU A 65 -5.02 -6.52 -8.56
N VAL A 66 -4.48 -7.71 -8.25
CA VAL A 66 -3.27 -8.25 -8.89
C VAL A 66 -3.53 -9.62 -9.53
N THR A 67 -2.81 -9.95 -10.59
CA THR A 67 -2.96 -11.25 -11.25
C THR A 67 -2.40 -12.37 -10.37
N PRO A 68 -2.87 -13.63 -10.54
CA PRO A 68 -2.26 -14.76 -9.84
C PRO A 68 -0.76 -14.92 -10.12
N VAL A 69 -0.33 -14.62 -11.35
CA VAL A 69 1.07 -14.72 -11.77
C VAL A 69 1.92 -13.66 -11.07
N SER A 70 1.52 -12.38 -11.13
CA SER A 70 2.28 -11.31 -10.46
C SER A 70 2.31 -11.51 -8.95
N HIS A 71 1.18 -11.92 -8.36
CA HIS A 71 1.09 -12.25 -6.95
C HIS A 71 2.09 -13.34 -6.55
N GLN A 72 2.14 -14.45 -7.29
CA GLN A 72 3.05 -15.55 -6.98
C GLN A 72 4.52 -15.13 -7.09
N LEU A 73 4.88 -14.36 -8.13
CA LEU A 73 6.26 -13.88 -8.30
C LEU A 73 6.71 -12.99 -7.14
N TRP A 74 5.84 -12.11 -6.67
CA TRP A 74 6.13 -11.27 -5.51
C TRP A 74 6.21 -12.07 -4.21
N LEU A 75 5.37 -13.09 -4.03
CA LEU A 75 5.47 -13.97 -2.87
C LEU A 75 6.81 -14.68 -2.83
N ASP A 76 7.29 -15.18 -3.98
CA ASP A 76 8.55 -15.91 -4.04
C ASP A 76 9.74 -14.97 -3.81
N ALA A 77 9.71 -13.76 -4.37
CA ALA A 77 10.73 -12.73 -4.13
C ALA A 77 10.81 -12.33 -2.65
N LEU A 78 9.68 -12.03 -2.02
CA LEU A 78 9.65 -11.64 -0.60
C LEU A 78 10.09 -12.78 0.32
N LYS A 79 9.77 -14.04 -0.02
CA LYS A 79 10.27 -15.21 0.72
C LYS A 79 11.79 -15.38 0.56
N ALA A 80 12.33 -15.14 -0.62
CA ALA A 80 13.77 -15.15 -0.86
C ALA A 80 14.49 -14.07 -0.02
N GLU A 81 13.84 -12.94 0.23
CA GLU A 81 14.29 -11.90 1.17
C GLU A 81 14.07 -12.26 2.67
N GLY A 82 13.60 -13.47 2.97
CA GLY A 82 13.34 -13.92 4.34
C GLY A 82 12.05 -13.37 4.97
N GLN A 83 11.17 -12.76 4.17
CA GLN A 83 9.89 -12.22 4.64
C GLN A 83 8.77 -13.25 4.46
N VAL A 84 7.79 -13.23 5.38
CA VAL A 84 6.59 -14.08 5.30
C VAL A 84 5.37 -13.18 5.13
N PRO A 85 4.98 -12.85 3.89
CA PRO A 85 3.83 -12.00 3.63
C PRO A 85 2.51 -12.72 3.95
N HIS A 86 1.61 -12.02 4.63
CA HIS A 86 0.23 -12.41 4.83
C HIS A 86 -0.68 -11.62 3.89
N CYS A 87 -1.24 -12.31 2.90
CA CYS A 87 -2.04 -11.69 1.85
C CYS A 87 -3.47 -11.39 2.30
N THR A 88 -3.96 -10.18 2.02
CA THR A 88 -5.31 -9.76 2.36
C THR A 88 -6.01 -9.05 1.22
N ASP A 89 -7.32 -9.23 1.17
CA ASP A 89 -8.25 -8.26 0.60
C ASP A 89 -9.07 -7.77 1.78
N ALA A 90 -8.58 -6.70 2.41
CA ALA A 90 -9.18 -6.14 3.61
C ALA A 90 -10.53 -5.50 3.34
N GLN A 91 -10.80 -5.09 2.09
CA GLN A 91 -12.09 -4.53 1.73
C GLN A 91 -13.18 -5.60 1.78
N HIS A 92 -12.91 -6.84 1.37
CA HIS A 92 -13.86 -7.95 1.41
C HIS A 92 -13.61 -8.95 2.56
N GLY A 93 -12.59 -8.72 3.39
CA GLY A 93 -12.30 -9.51 4.58
C GLY A 93 -11.56 -10.83 4.34
N LYS A 94 -10.96 -11.03 3.16
CA LYS A 94 -10.16 -12.23 2.87
C LYS A 94 -8.77 -12.11 3.52
N GLY A 95 -8.23 -13.24 4.00
CA GLY A 95 -6.88 -13.31 4.59
C GLY A 95 -6.75 -12.81 6.04
N ILE A 96 -7.78 -12.15 6.59
CA ILE A 96 -7.74 -11.53 7.93
C ILE A 96 -7.40 -12.53 9.05
N LYS A 97 -7.94 -13.76 8.99
CA LYS A 97 -7.67 -14.80 9.98
C LYS A 97 -6.19 -15.19 10.03
N ALA A 98 -5.49 -15.16 8.89
CA ALA A 98 -4.06 -15.49 8.84
C ALA A 98 -3.23 -14.41 9.54
N VAL A 99 -3.58 -13.13 9.36
CA VAL A 99 -2.93 -12.00 10.05
C VAL A 99 -3.10 -12.09 11.57
N ILE A 100 -4.32 -12.40 12.05
CA ILE A 100 -4.57 -12.59 13.49
C ILE A 100 -3.69 -13.71 14.06
N LYS A 101 -3.70 -14.88 13.40
CA LYS A 101 -2.89 -16.03 13.83
C LYS A 101 -1.39 -15.71 13.84
N ALA A 102 -0.89 -14.94 12.87
CA ALA A 102 0.49 -14.52 12.83
C ALA A 102 0.86 -13.61 14.00
N ALA A 103 0.03 -12.60 14.28
CA ALA A 103 0.20 -11.70 15.41
C ALA A 103 0.13 -12.44 16.77
N GLU A 104 -0.81 -13.38 16.92
CA GLU A 104 -0.94 -14.22 18.11
C GLU A 104 0.25 -15.16 18.30
N LYS A 105 0.76 -15.78 17.22
CA LYS A 105 1.96 -16.63 17.24
C LYS A 105 3.19 -15.87 17.73
N VAL A 106 3.40 -14.66 17.22
CA VAL A 106 4.42 -13.73 17.74
C VAL A 106 4.18 -13.48 19.23
N GLY A 107 2.93 -13.23 19.59
CA GLY A 107 2.51 -12.98 20.96
C GLY A 107 2.84 -14.08 21.97
N VAL A 108 2.71 -15.34 21.56
CA VAL A 108 3.10 -16.51 22.38
C VAL A 108 4.59 -16.42 22.76
N SER A 109 5.46 -16.16 21.78
CA SER A 109 6.90 -16.04 22.02
C SER A 109 7.24 -14.89 22.99
N ILE A 110 6.54 -13.76 22.88
CA ILE A 110 6.73 -12.59 23.73
C ILE A 110 6.30 -12.90 25.17
N ASN A 111 5.13 -13.52 25.33
CA ASN A 111 4.61 -13.90 26.64
C ASN A 111 5.45 -15.00 27.31
N GLN A 112 6.06 -15.90 26.55
CA GLN A 112 7.01 -16.87 27.09
C GLN A 112 8.26 -16.18 27.66
N ARG A 113 8.83 -15.22 26.92
CA ARG A 113 9.94 -14.39 27.45
C ARG A 113 9.54 -13.61 28.71
N ARG A 114 8.29 -13.13 28.80
CA ARG A 114 7.77 -12.47 30.00
C ARG A 114 7.73 -13.41 31.20
N ARG A 115 7.19 -14.62 31.01
CA ARG A 115 7.15 -15.65 32.06
C ARG A 115 8.53 -16.03 32.56
N ASN A 116 9.50 -16.21 31.66
CA ASN A 116 10.89 -16.51 32.02
C ASN A 116 11.55 -15.40 32.87
N ARG A 117 11.00 -14.19 32.85
CA ARG A 117 11.43 -13.04 33.66
C ARG A 117 10.53 -12.81 34.89
N GLY A 118 9.66 -13.76 35.24
CA GLY A 118 8.72 -13.64 36.37
C GLY A 118 7.54 -12.69 36.14
N MET A 119 7.32 -12.21 34.92
CA MET A 119 6.22 -11.29 34.60
C MET A 119 4.94 -12.05 34.21
N ARG A 120 3.78 -11.50 34.60
CA ARG A 120 2.48 -12.03 34.16
C ARG A 120 2.27 -11.84 32.66
N PRO A 121 1.68 -12.82 31.95
CA PRO A 121 1.33 -12.65 30.55
C PRO A 121 0.23 -11.59 30.40
N ARG A 122 0.22 -10.91 29.27
CA ARG A 122 -0.82 -9.95 28.90
C ARG A 122 -1.10 -10.02 27.40
N PRO A 123 -2.24 -9.48 26.93
CA PRO A 123 -2.49 -9.32 25.51
C PRO A 123 -1.34 -8.57 24.83
N VAL A 124 -1.01 -9.02 23.64
CA VAL A 124 0.07 -8.49 22.82
C VAL A 124 -0.44 -7.26 22.12
N ARG A 125 0.35 -6.19 22.21
CA ARG A 125 0.00 -4.89 21.67
C ARG A 125 0.57 -4.74 20.27
N ALA A 126 -0.32 -4.72 19.28
CA ALA A 126 0.01 -4.56 17.87
C ALA A 126 -0.26 -3.14 17.38
N VAL A 127 0.54 -2.65 16.43
CA VAL A 127 0.26 -1.41 15.69
C VAL A 127 0.26 -1.69 14.19
N VAL A 128 -0.57 -0.98 13.44
CA VAL A 128 -0.65 -1.12 11.98
C VAL A 128 0.07 0.05 11.30
N LEU A 129 1.19 -0.23 10.65
CA LEU A 129 2.00 0.78 9.94
C LEU A 129 1.88 0.63 8.43
N GLY A 130 2.20 1.71 7.72
CA GLY A 130 2.21 1.77 6.26
C GLY A 130 1.85 3.16 5.77
N PHE A 131 2.04 3.38 4.46
CA PHE A 131 1.66 4.62 3.78
C PHE A 131 0.18 4.95 3.98
N PRO A 132 -0.25 6.22 3.85
CA PRO A 132 -1.67 6.58 3.78
C PRO A 132 -2.45 5.68 2.81
N ASN A 133 -3.74 5.48 3.08
CA ASN A 133 -4.69 4.79 2.20
C ASN A 133 -4.39 3.33 1.75
N VAL A 134 -3.23 2.71 2.02
CA VAL A 134 -2.88 1.30 1.65
C VAL A 134 -3.87 0.22 2.16
N GLY A 135 -4.88 0.63 2.95
CA GLY A 135 -5.94 -0.22 3.47
C GLY A 135 -5.84 -0.55 4.96
N LYS A 136 -5.01 0.18 5.71
CA LYS A 136 -4.88 0.04 7.17
C LYS A 136 -6.22 0.10 7.90
N SER A 137 -7.03 1.13 7.68
CA SER A 137 -8.33 1.27 8.34
C SER A 137 -9.30 0.15 7.96
N ALA A 138 -9.28 -0.32 6.70
CA ALA A 138 -10.07 -1.47 6.27
C ALA A 138 -9.63 -2.74 7.01
N LEU A 139 -8.31 -2.99 7.07
CA LEU A 139 -7.72 -4.11 7.80
C LEU A 139 -8.12 -4.08 9.28
N ILE A 140 -7.97 -2.92 9.93
CA ILE A 140 -8.33 -2.70 11.34
C ILE A 140 -9.81 -2.98 11.61
N ASN A 141 -10.71 -2.42 10.79
CA ASN A 141 -12.15 -2.65 10.94
C ASN A 141 -12.51 -4.13 10.79
N ARG A 142 -11.86 -4.84 9.86
CA ARG A 142 -12.06 -6.28 9.67
C ARG A 142 -11.52 -7.10 10.84
N LEU A 143 -10.34 -6.75 11.36
CA LEU A 143 -9.76 -7.38 12.55
C LEU A 143 -10.71 -7.22 13.75
N LEU A 144 -11.29 -6.03 13.92
CA LEU A 144 -12.16 -5.71 15.04
C LEU A 144 -13.60 -6.21 14.89
N LYS A 145 -13.99 -6.77 13.74
CA LYS A 145 -15.35 -7.24 13.41
C LYS A 145 -16.47 -6.20 13.59
N ARG A 146 -16.13 -4.91 13.72
CA ARG A 146 -17.06 -3.78 13.80
C ARG A 146 -16.40 -2.54 13.21
N ARG A 147 -17.20 -1.61 12.68
CA ARG A 147 -16.73 -0.35 12.10
C ARG A 147 -16.42 0.64 13.22
N ILE A 148 -15.18 0.64 13.71
CA ILE A 148 -14.72 1.55 14.79
C ILE A 148 -13.92 2.70 14.20
N VAL A 149 -13.15 2.42 13.15
CA VAL A 149 -12.30 3.40 12.47
C VAL A 149 -13.07 3.84 11.22
N GLU A 150 -13.45 5.11 11.14
CA GLU A 150 -13.96 5.62 9.87
C GLU A 150 -12.85 5.52 8.82
N SER A 151 -13.15 4.88 7.69
CA SER A 151 -12.26 4.87 6.52
C SER A 151 -12.20 6.24 5.80
N ALA A 152 -12.84 7.29 6.36
CA ALA A 152 -13.08 8.55 5.69
C ALA A 152 -12.07 9.64 6.09
N ARG A 153 -11.56 10.33 5.07
CA ARG A 153 -10.71 11.52 5.11
C ARG A 153 -11.50 12.73 5.63
N ARG A 154 -11.74 12.86 6.94
CA ARG A 154 -12.20 14.13 7.53
C ARG A 154 -11.03 14.85 8.20
N PRO A 155 -10.48 15.92 7.60
CA PRO A 155 -9.54 16.81 8.28
C PRO A 155 -10.17 17.38 9.56
N GLY A 156 -9.39 17.49 10.64
CA GLY A 156 -9.81 18.22 11.85
C GLY A 156 -10.30 17.40 13.04
N VAL A 157 -10.44 16.08 12.94
CA VAL A 157 -10.80 15.23 14.11
C VAL A 157 -9.56 14.51 14.65
N THR A 158 -8.92 15.09 15.67
CA THR A 158 -7.83 14.45 16.41
C THR A 158 -8.42 13.34 17.29
N ARG A 159 -8.59 12.13 16.76
CA ARG A 159 -8.97 10.97 17.59
C ARG A 159 -7.80 10.61 18.51
N GLN A 160 -8.06 10.52 19.81
CA GLN A 160 -7.08 9.95 20.75
C GLN A 160 -6.80 8.50 20.37
N LEU A 161 -5.53 8.16 20.18
CA LEU A 161 -5.10 6.79 19.91
C LEU A 161 -5.46 5.92 21.12
N ARG A 162 -6.32 4.91 20.93
CA ARG A 162 -6.75 3.98 21.99
C ARG A 162 -6.45 2.55 21.58
N TRP A 163 -6.04 1.74 22.55
CA TRP A 163 -5.92 0.30 22.37
C TRP A 163 -7.30 -0.32 22.24
N VAL A 164 -7.50 -1.09 21.19
CA VAL A 164 -8.75 -1.82 20.96
C VAL A 164 -8.47 -3.31 20.99
N ARG A 165 -9.20 -4.03 21.83
CA ARG A 165 -9.08 -5.48 21.95
C ARG A 165 -9.65 -6.17 20.70
N VAL A 166 -8.82 -6.97 20.03
CA VAL A 166 -9.17 -7.78 18.84
C VAL A 166 -9.53 -9.21 19.27
N SER A 167 -8.74 -9.78 20.16
CA SER A 167 -8.96 -11.12 20.74
C SER A 167 -8.57 -11.14 22.22
N GLN A 168 -8.65 -12.30 22.88
CA GLN A 168 -8.15 -12.41 24.26
C GLN A 168 -6.66 -12.09 24.35
N ASP A 169 -5.89 -12.38 23.30
CA ASP A 169 -4.43 -12.29 23.26
C ASP A 169 -3.89 -11.11 22.44
N LEU A 170 -4.76 -10.31 21.80
CA LEU A 170 -4.35 -9.23 20.89
C LEU A 170 -5.11 -7.92 21.16
N GLU A 171 -4.35 -6.86 21.38
CA GLU A 171 -4.79 -5.46 21.37
C GLU A 171 -4.17 -4.75 20.17
N LEU A 172 -4.93 -3.86 19.53
CA LEU A 172 -4.48 -3.14 18.34
C LEU A 172 -4.60 -1.63 18.54
N LEU A 173 -3.55 -0.92 18.13
CA LEU A 173 -3.51 0.52 18.04
C LEU A 173 -3.68 0.92 16.59
N ASP A 174 -4.69 1.74 16.32
CA ASP A 174 -4.81 2.43 15.04
C ASP A 174 -3.80 3.58 15.01
N THR A 175 -3.06 3.71 13.92
CA THR A 175 -2.14 4.83 13.69
C THR A 175 -2.39 5.43 12.31
N PRO A 176 -2.30 6.77 12.17
CA PRO A 176 -2.42 7.40 10.87
C PRO A 176 -1.36 6.85 9.90
N GLY A 177 -1.63 6.97 8.59
CA GLY A 177 -0.61 6.67 7.58
C GLY A 177 0.62 7.54 7.77
N VAL A 178 1.79 6.92 7.62
CA VAL A 178 3.06 7.59 7.85
C VAL A 178 3.73 7.82 6.51
N LEU A 179 4.14 9.06 6.26
CA LEU A 179 4.89 9.45 5.08
C LEU A 179 6.35 9.70 5.48
N PRO A 180 7.32 9.41 4.62
CA PRO A 180 8.69 9.83 4.85
C PRO A 180 8.83 11.34 4.65
N ALA A 181 9.70 12.00 5.42
CA ALA A 181 9.94 13.44 5.29
C ALA A 181 10.49 13.84 3.90
N LYS A 182 11.24 12.93 3.27
CA LYS A 182 11.69 12.99 1.88
C LYS A 182 11.64 11.60 1.29
N LEU A 183 11.03 11.48 0.11
CA LEU A 183 11.13 10.26 -0.72
C LEU A 183 12.03 10.58 -1.92
N ASN A 184 13.29 10.16 -1.84
CA ASN A 184 14.28 10.47 -2.88
C ASN A 184 14.01 9.69 -4.16
N ASN A 185 13.43 8.49 -4.05
CA ASN A 185 13.02 7.69 -5.20
C ASN A 185 11.69 8.21 -5.75
N GLN A 186 11.77 8.99 -6.84
CA GLN A 186 10.60 9.59 -7.48
C GLN A 186 9.77 8.56 -8.25
N GLU A 187 10.36 7.50 -8.79
CA GLU A 187 9.57 6.41 -9.41
C GLU A 187 8.64 5.74 -8.39
N ALA A 188 9.15 5.50 -7.17
CA ALA A 188 8.35 5.01 -6.07
C ALA A 188 7.27 6.01 -5.65
N ALA A 189 7.59 7.31 -5.65
CA ALA A 189 6.62 8.37 -5.36
C ALA A 189 5.45 8.37 -6.37
N TYR A 190 5.75 8.26 -7.67
CA TYR A 190 4.73 8.19 -8.72
C TYR A 190 3.85 6.94 -8.57
N LYS A 191 4.44 5.77 -8.31
CA LYS A 191 3.68 4.53 -8.04
C LYS A 191 2.74 4.67 -6.84
N LEU A 192 3.20 5.29 -5.76
CA LEU A 192 2.37 5.62 -4.59
C LEU A 192 1.23 6.59 -4.95
N ALA A 193 1.49 7.60 -5.77
CA ALA A 193 0.49 8.54 -6.27
C ALA A 193 -0.57 7.84 -7.12
N ILE A 194 -0.15 7.00 -8.06
CA ILE A 194 -1.01 6.20 -8.92
C ILE A 194 -1.93 5.31 -8.06
N CYS A 195 -1.38 4.67 -7.03
CA CYS A 195 -2.12 3.80 -6.11
C CYS A 195 -3.02 4.54 -5.10
N ASP A 196 -2.97 5.88 -5.06
CA ASP A 196 -3.61 6.75 -4.06
C ASP A 196 -3.10 6.48 -2.63
N ASP A 197 -1.89 5.96 -2.48
CA ASP A 197 -1.27 5.66 -1.18
C ASP A 197 -0.61 6.89 -0.54
N ILE A 198 -0.72 8.04 -1.19
CA ILE A 198 -0.31 9.35 -0.70
C ILE A 198 -1.43 10.37 -0.94
N GLY A 199 -1.39 11.50 -0.25
CA GLY A 199 -2.43 12.53 -0.38
C GLY A 199 -2.45 13.15 -1.78
N THR A 200 -3.66 13.40 -2.32
CA THR A 200 -3.87 14.02 -3.65
C THR A 200 -3.31 15.43 -3.77
N ALA A 201 -3.06 16.12 -2.65
CA ALA A 201 -2.40 17.43 -2.66
C ALA A 201 -0.90 17.36 -3.00
N ALA A 202 -0.32 16.17 -3.09
CA ALA A 202 1.12 16.00 -3.35
C ALA A 202 1.46 15.91 -4.85
N TYR A 203 0.46 15.81 -5.74
CA TYR A 203 0.68 15.54 -7.16
C TYR A 203 -0.41 16.14 -8.05
N GLU A 204 -0.08 16.33 -9.33
CA GLU A 204 -1.03 16.72 -10.37
C GLU A 204 -1.57 15.49 -11.09
N ASN A 205 -2.89 15.43 -11.31
CA ASN A 205 -3.52 14.22 -11.85
C ASN A 205 -3.04 13.89 -13.25
N GLN A 206 -2.86 14.89 -14.12
CA GLN A 206 -2.39 14.69 -15.50
C GLN A 206 -1.01 14.02 -15.54
N LEU A 207 -0.06 14.52 -14.75
CA LEU A 207 1.29 13.95 -14.67
C LEU A 207 1.28 12.50 -14.16
N VAL A 208 0.50 12.23 -13.12
CA VAL A 208 0.41 10.88 -12.54
C VAL A 208 -0.34 9.92 -13.46
N ALA A 209 -1.37 10.38 -14.18
CA ALA A 209 -2.07 9.59 -15.17
C ALA A 209 -1.16 9.24 -16.36
N THR A 210 -0.40 10.22 -16.87
CA THR A 210 0.61 9.99 -17.90
C THR A 210 1.65 8.98 -17.45
N ALA A 211 2.17 9.10 -16.21
CA ALA A 211 3.12 8.12 -15.67
C ALA A 211 2.51 6.71 -15.53
N LEU A 212 1.23 6.59 -15.16
CA LEU A 212 0.53 5.30 -15.16
C LEU A 212 0.43 4.69 -16.56
N ILE A 213 0.08 5.49 -17.57
CA ILE A 213 0.00 5.05 -18.96
C ILE A 213 1.38 4.57 -19.44
N GLU A 214 2.43 5.35 -19.17
CA GLU A 214 3.81 5.02 -19.53
C GLU A 214 4.28 3.72 -18.86
N LEU A 215 3.97 3.54 -17.57
CA LEU A 215 4.28 2.30 -16.85
C LEU A 215 3.55 1.08 -17.43
N ILE A 216 2.28 1.21 -17.80
CA ILE A 216 1.52 0.10 -18.43
C ILE A 216 2.12 -0.22 -19.80
N GLN A 217 2.37 0.79 -20.64
CA GLN A 217 3.02 0.61 -21.96
C GLN A 217 4.37 -0.11 -21.83
N GLY A 218 5.19 0.31 -20.85
CA GLY A 218 6.48 -0.31 -20.58
C GLY A 218 6.36 -1.77 -20.11
N LEU A 219 5.39 -2.07 -19.25
CA LEU A 219 5.14 -3.43 -18.77
C LEU A 219 4.59 -4.36 -19.85
N GLU A 220 3.69 -3.88 -20.71
CA GLU A 220 3.17 -4.63 -21.87
C GLU A 220 4.24 -4.89 -22.92
N SER A 221 5.15 -3.93 -23.12
CA SER A 221 6.29 -4.06 -24.04
C SER A 221 7.42 -4.92 -23.47
N SER A 222 7.49 -5.06 -22.14
CA SER A 222 8.49 -5.90 -21.48
C SER A 222 8.21 -7.38 -21.73
N LYS A 223 9.27 -8.20 -21.82
CA LYS A 223 9.18 -9.68 -21.83
C LYS A 223 8.81 -10.26 -20.46
N SER A 224 7.84 -9.63 -19.78
CA SER A 224 7.31 -10.14 -18.51
C SER A 224 6.65 -11.51 -18.72
N LYS A 225 6.56 -12.29 -17.63
CA LYS A 225 5.96 -13.63 -17.72
C LYS A 225 4.51 -13.52 -18.23
N PRO A 226 4.06 -14.39 -19.16
CA PRO A 226 2.67 -14.40 -19.61
C PRO A 226 1.68 -14.41 -18.44
N GLY A 227 0.67 -13.54 -18.50
CA GLY A 227 -0.33 -13.39 -17.44
C GLY A 227 0.10 -12.53 -16.26
N PHE A 228 1.28 -11.89 -16.29
CA PHE A 228 1.70 -10.93 -15.26
C PHE A 228 0.72 -9.74 -15.14
N LEU A 229 0.27 -9.21 -16.27
CA LEU A 229 -0.82 -8.25 -16.38
C LEU A 229 -1.81 -8.72 -17.47
N PRO A 230 -3.06 -8.19 -17.50
CA PRO A 230 -3.97 -8.44 -18.62
C PRO A 230 -3.35 -7.95 -19.94
N ASN A 231 -3.70 -8.57 -21.06
CA ASN A 231 -3.24 -8.11 -22.37
C ASN A 231 -4.01 -6.86 -22.79
N GLN A 232 -3.32 -5.91 -23.43
CA GLN A 232 -3.94 -4.75 -24.07
C GLN A 232 -4.84 -3.97 -23.09
N VAL A 233 -4.36 -3.71 -21.87
CA VAL A 233 -5.11 -3.08 -20.77
C VAL A 233 -5.76 -1.77 -21.21
N LEU A 234 -4.94 -0.88 -21.77
CA LEU A 234 -5.35 0.46 -22.17
C LEU A 234 -6.29 0.41 -23.39
N GLN A 235 -5.95 -0.40 -24.40
CA GLN A 235 -6.77 -0.59 -25.59
C GLN A 235 -8.12 -1.21 -25.28
N THR A 236 -8.19 -2.20 -24.41
CA THR A 236 -9.46 -2.84 -24.00
C THR A 236 -10.37 -1.84 -23.29
N ARG A 237 -9.81 -1.00 -22.39
CA ARG A 237 -10.62 -0.04 -21.63
C ARG A 237 -11.07 1.15 -22.47
N TYR A 238 -10.15 1.71 -23.25
CA TYR A 238 -10.32 3.00 -23.92
C TYR A 238 -10.61 2.90 -25.41
N GLN A 239 -10.45 1.72 -26.01
CA GLN A 239 -10.56 1.49 -27.47
C GLN A 239 -9.52 2.28 -28.27
N LEU A 240 -8.35 2.52 -27.67
CA LEU A 240 -7.25 3.27 -28.25
C LEU A 240 -5.96 2.45 -28.14
N ASP A 241 -5.23 2.29 -29.25
CA ASP A 241 -3.97 1.56 -29.27
C ASP A 241 -2.87 2.38 -28.55
N PRO A 242 -2.27 1.87 -27.47
CA PRO A 242 -1.22 2.57 -26.76
C PRO A 242 0.17 2.40 -27.39
N THR A 243 0.37 1.52 -28.36
CA THR A 243 1.71 1.14 -28.83
C THR A 243 2.36 2.14 -29.78
N SER A 244 1.56 2.92 -30.51
CA SER A 244 2.04 3.82 -31.56
C SER A 244 2.14 5.29 -31.13
N ILE A 245 1.83 5.62 -29.87
CA ILE A 245 1.76 6.99 -29.37
C ILE A 245 2.38 7.12 -27.98
N THR A 246 2.88 8.32 -27.65
CA THR A 246 3.43 8.58 -26.32
C THR A 246 2.33 8.55 -25.26
N ALA A 247 2.70 8.35 -23.99
CA ALA A 247 1.73 8.36 -22.89
C ALA A 247 0.95 9.69 -22.78
N ALA A 248 1.60 10.81 -23.08
CA ALA A 248 0.98 12.13 -23.09
C ALA A 248 -0.03 12.27 -24.24
N ASP A 249 0.36 11.85 -25.44
CA ASP A 249 -0.52 11.87 -26.62
C ASP A 249 -1.70 10.90 -26.46
N TYR A 250 -1.46 9.76 -25.81
CA TYR A 250 -2.50 8.79 -25.44
C TYR A 250 -3.55 9.44 -24.54
N LEU A 251 -3.11 10.13 -23.47
CA LEU A 251 -4.01 10.81 -22.55
C LEU A 251 -4.83 11.90 -23.27
N ALA A 252 -4.18 12.69 -24.12
CA ALA A 252 -4.84 13.73 -24.91
C ALA A 252 -5.87 13.15 -25.88
N THR A 253 -5.50 12.11 -26.63
CA THR A 253 -6.40 11.44 -27.58
C THR A 253 -7.59 10.80 -26.87
N ALA A 254 -7.36 10.15 -25.73
CA ALA A 254 -8.44 9.59 -24.91
C ALA A 254 -9.37 10.69 -24.35
N ALA A 255 -8.83 11.86 -24.00
CA ALA A 255 -9.61 13.00 -23.54
C ALA A 255 -10.51 13.58 -24.64
N GLU A 256 -10.00 13.69 -25.88
CA GLU A 256 -10.81 14.09 -27.03
C GLU A 256 -11.97 13.13 -27.26
N GLN A 257 -11.72 11.82 -27.22
CA GLN A 257 -12.75 10.80 -27.46
C GLN A 257 -13.85 10.74 -26.39
N ARG A 258 -13.55 11.08 -25.12
CA ARG A 258 -14.44 10.79 -23.99
C ARG A 258 -14.90 12.00 -23.20
N HIS A 259 -14.14 13.10 -23.25
CA HIS A 259 -14.36 14.29 -22.42
C HIS A 259 -14.21 15.60 -23.20
N GLN A 260 -14.35 15.59 -24.53
CA GLN A 260 -14.28 16.82 -25.36
C GLN A 260 -12.96 17.59 -25.15
N GLY A 261 -11.85 16.85 -24.99
CA GLY A 261 -10.51 17.41 -24.79
C GLY A 261 -10.19 17.79 -23.34
N ASP A 262 -11.08 17.58 -22.37
CA ASP A 262 -10.80 17.83 -20.95
C ASP A 262 -9.80 16.80 -20.38
N LEU A 263 -8.52 17.18 -20.41
CA LEU A 263 -7.40 16.38 -19.93
C LEU A 263 -7.49 16.05 -18.43
N GLU A 264 -7.98 16.97 -17.61
CA GLU A 264 -8.04 16.78 -16.17
C GLU A 264 -9.09 15.72 -15.81
N ARG A 265 -10.27 15.79 -16.43
CA ARG A 265 -11.30 14.75 -16.27
C ARG A 265 -10.83 13.40 -16.77
N MET A 266 -10.15 13.35 -17.91
CA MET A 266 -9.61 12.10 -18.43
C MET A 266 -8.55 11.52 -17.48
N ALA A 267 -7.60 12.33 -16.99
CA ALA A 267 -6.57 11.92 -16.06
C ALA A 267 -7.17 11.33 -14.77
N GLN A 268 -8.15 12.03 -14.19
CA GLN A 268 -8.88 11.53 -13.01
C GLN A 268 -9.61 10.21 -13.32
N GLN A 269 -10.22 10.07 -14.50
CA GLN A 269 -10.84 8.82 -14.91
C GLN A 269 -9.81 7.68 -15.03
N VAL A 270 -8.67 7.89 -15.69
CA VAL A 270 -7.62 6.86 -15.84
C VAL A 270 -7.15 6.36 -14.47
N LEU A 271 -6.84 7.29 -13.57
CA LEU A 271 -6.40 6.95 -12.21
C LEU A 271 -7.49 6.20 -11.44
N ASN A 272 -8.75 6.65 -11.52
CA ASN A 272 -9.87 5.99 -10.84
C ASN A 272 -10.18 4.62 -11.42
N ASP A 273 -10.08 4.44 -12.74
CA ASP A 273 -10.26 3.16 -13.41
C ASP A 273 -9.20 2.17 -12.92
N PHE A 274 -7.93 2.58 -12.80
CA PHE A 274 -6.88 1.74 -12.20
C PHE A 274 -7.17 1.42 -10.73
N ARG A 275 -7.46 2.43 -9.91
CA ARG A 275 -7.68 2.28 -8.46
C ARG A 275 -8.88 1.39 -8.11
N LYS A 276 -9.90 1.37 -8.97
CA LYS A 276 -11.10 0.53 -8.81
C LYS A 276 -10.98 -0.83 -9.52
N GLY A 277 -9.85 -1.12 -10.17
CA GLY A 277 -9.65 -2.36 -10.93
C GLY A 277 -10.45 -2.45 -12.24
N LEU A 278 -10.94 -1.33 -12.77
CA LEU A 278 -11.65 -1.25 -14.05
C LEU A 278 -10.72 -1.39 -15.26
N LEU A 279 -9.41 -1.20 -15.06
CA LEU A 279 -8.36 -1.61 -16.01
C LEU A 279 -8.05 -3.12 -15.94
N GLY A 280 -8.77 -3.86 -15.10
CA GLY A 280 -8.39 -5.21 -14.72
C GLY A 280 -7.36 -5.22 -13.59
N LYS A 281 -6.74 -6.39 -13.38
CA LYS A 281 -5.81 -6.63 -12.27
C LYS A 281 -4.39 -6.27 -12.68
N VAL A 282 -3.94 -5.07 -12.35
CA VAL A 282 -2.66 -4.52 -12.83
C VAL A 282 -1.68 -4.32 -11.67
N THR A 283 -0.54 -4.99 -11.75
CA THR A 283 0.63 -4.77 -10.87
C THR A 283 1.62 -3.85 -11.59
N LEU A 284 2.16 -2.84 -10.91
CA LEU A 284 3.02 -1.80 -11.50
C LEU A 284 4.52 -2.03 -11.28
N GLU A 285 4.88 -3.13 -10.60
CA GLU A 285 6.27 -3.47 -10.29
C GLU A 285 6.55 -4.93 -10.57
N LEU A 286 7.64 -5.18 -11.29
CA LEU A 286 8.26 -6.51 -11.33
C LEU A 286 9.09 -6.69 -10.05
N PRO A 287 9.12 -7.90 -9.45
CA PRO A 287 10.04 -8.16 -8.37
C PRO A 287 11.49 -8.00 -8.86
N PRO A 288 12.41 -7.56 -7.99
CA PRO A 288 13.82 -7.54 -8.33
C PRO A 288 14.24 -8.94 -8.79
N SER A 289 15.07 -9.01 -9.84
CA SER A 289 15.62 -10.28 -10.30
C SER A 289 16.35 -10.95 -9.14
N VAL A 290 15.90 -12.15 -8.78
CA VAL A 290 16.62 -13.03 -7.84
C VAL A 290 17.96 -13.32 -8.50
N HIS A 291 19.02 -12.67 -8.04
CA HIS A 291 20.39 -12.96 -8.43
C HIS A 291 20.85 -14.28 -7.81
#